data_AF-A0A2H0AH64-F1
#
_entry.id   AF-A0A2H0AH64-F1
#
_cell.length_a   1.000
_cell.length_b   1.000
_cell.length_c   1.000
_cell.angle_alpha   90.00
_cell.angle_beta   90.00
_cell.angle_gamma   90.00
#
_symmetry.space_group_name_H-M   'P 1'
#
loop_
_entity.id
_entity.type
_entity.pdbx_description
1 polymer ?
#
loop_
_entity_poly.entity_id
_entity_poly.type
_entity_poly.pdbx_seq_one_letter_code
_entity_poly.pdbx_strand_id
1 'polypeptide(L)' 'MATKQSKSRTILFTIVFGAISLTCYYLVFTNEKLVTEIYTHGGIYTLFPVGTAFLFSFIHGTVASNLLSMLGLEPKKK' A
#
# COMPACT_ATOMS: atom_id res chain seq x y z
N MET A 1 24.43 -20.34 9.94
CA MET A 1 24.61 -18.99 10.51
C MET A 1 23.29 -18.25 10.39
N ALA A 2 22.74 -17.83 11.52
CA ALA A 2 21.39 -17.32 11.67
C ALA A 2 21.23 -15.91 11.08
N THR A 3 20.47 -15.76 10.00
CA THR A 3 19.90 -14.47 9.62
C THR A 3 18.62 -14.24 10.41
N LYS A 4 18.77 -14.04 11.72
CA LYS A 4 17.78 -13.42 12.60
C LYS A 4 17.68 -11.93 12.24
N GLN A 5 17.39 -11.62 10.97
CA GLN A 5 17.38 -10.25 10.46
C GLN A 5 15.99 -9.65 10.71
N SER A 6 15.82 -9.22 11.95
CA SER A 6 14.88 -8.18 12.38
C SER A 6 13.38 -8.39 12.14
N LYS A 7 12.78 -9.30 12.91
CA LYS A 7 11.33 -9.34 13.16
C LYS A 7 10.75 -7.94 13.49
N SER A 8 11.52 -7.09 14.17
CA SER A 8 11.16 -5.71 14.53
C SER A 8 11.13 -4.74 13.33
N ARG A 9 12.05 -4.85 12.39
CA ARG A 9 12.13 -3.94 11.23
C ARG A 9 11.02 -4.26 10.21
N THR A 10 10.67 -5.53 10.03
CA THR A 10 9.52 -5.93 9.20
C THR A 10 8.21 -5.41 9.78
N ILE A 11 7.98 -5.56 11.09
CA ILE A 11 6.77 -5.05 11.77
C ILE A 11 6.69 -3.51 11.66
N LEU A 12 7.80 -2.81 11.89
CA LEU A 12 7.85 -1.35 11.75
C LEU A 12 7.50 -0.92 10.32
N PHE A 13 8.03 -1.60 9.31
CA PHE A 13 7.69 -1.35 7.91
C PHE A 13 6.20 -1.61 7.62
N THR A 14 5.61 -2.69 8.14
CA THR A 14 4.16 -2.95 8.00
C THR A 14 3.32 -1.83 8.60
N ILE A 15 3.67 -1.37 9.80
CA ILE A 15 2.92 -0.31 10.48
C ILE A 15 3.05 1.01 9.74
N VAL A 16 4.25 1.36 9.28
CA VAL A 16 4.50 2.58 8.50
C VAL A 16 3.77 2.54 7.16
N PHE A 17 3.88 1.45 6.40
CA PHE A 17 3.16 1.30 5.13
C PHE A 17 1.64 1.23 5.33
N GLY A 18 1.16 0.59 6.40
CA GLY A 18 -0.25 0.58 6.76
C GLY A 18 -0.76 1.98 7.13
N ALA A 19 0.00 2.75 7.90
CA ALA A 19 -0.31 4.14 8.21
C ALA A 19 -0.34 5.01 6.95
N ILE A 20 0.63 4.84 6.04
CA ILE A 20 0.66 5.54 4.74
C ILE A 20 -0.58 5.19 3.91
N SER A 21 -0.97 3.92 3.81
CA SER A 21 -2.21 3.52 3.12
C SER A 21 -3.44 4.18 3.74
N LEU A 22 -3.51 4.21 5.07
CA LEU A 22 -4.64 4.80 5.78
C LEU A 22 -4.71 6.31 5.55
N THR A 23 -3.58 7.01 5.62
CA THR A 23 -3.49 8.45 5.32
C THR A 23 -3.84 8.72 3.86
N CYS A 24 -3.38 7.90 2.91
CA CYS A 24 -3.76 8.02 1.51
C CYS A 24 -5.28 7.87 1.31
N TYR A 25 -5.89 6.85 1.93
CA TYR A 25 -7.35 6.68 1.91
C TYR A 25 -8.07 7.89 2.51
N TYR A 26 -7.61 8.35 3.68
CA TYR A 26 -8.20 9.49 4.36
C TYR A 26 -8.14 10.77 3.52
N LEU A 27 -7.00 11.06 2.88
CA LEU A 27 -6.84 12.23 2.02
C LEU A 27 -7.73 12.17 0.78
N VAL A 28 -7.85 10.99 0.16
CA VAL A 28 -8.72 10.78 -1.01
C VAL A 28 -10.19 10.98 -0.63
N PHE A 29 -10.64 10.41 0.48
CA PHE A 29 -12.02 10.54 0.95
C PHE A 29 -12.34 11.95 1.47
N THR A 30 -11.40 12.62 2.13
CA THR A 30 -11.62 14.00 2.62
C THR A 30 -11.70 15.00 1.47
N ASN A 31 -10.97 14.75 0.39
CA ASN A 31 -10.96 15.59 -0.81
C ASN A 31 -11.78 14.97 -1.95
N GLU A 32 -12.81 14.17 -1.62
CA GLU A 32 -13.58 13.40 -2.61
C GLU A 32 -14.08 14.27 -3.77
N LYS A 33 -14.59 15.48 -3.50
CA LYS A 33 -15.04 16.39 -4.57
C LYS A 33 -13.94 16.72 -5.57
N LEU A 34 -12.76 17.06 -5.08
CA LEU A 34 -11.60 17.44 -5.88
C LEU A 34 -11.06 16.23 -6.64
N VAL A 35 -10.98 15.08 -5.97
CA VAL A 35 -10.55 13.81 -6.59
C VAL A 35 -11.51 13.41 -7.71
N THR A 36 -12.82 13.40 -7.46
CA THR A 36 -13.83 13.05 -8.45
C THR A 36 -13.80 14.02 -9.62
N GLU A 37 -13.69 15.33 -9.39
CA GLU A 37 -13.56 16.34 -10.44
C GLU A 37 -12.35 16.05 -11.33
N ILE A 38 -11.16 15.87 -10.74
CA ILE A 38 -9.93 15.54 -11.49
C ILE A 38 -10.07 14.19 -12.20
N TYR A 39 -10.61 13.17 -11.56
CA TYR A 39 -10.67 11.80 -12.09
C TYR A 39 -11.71 11.64 -13.20
N THR A 40 -12.71 12.53 -13.26
CA THR A 40 -13.80 12.50 -14.25
C THR A 40 -13.59 13.44 -15.44
N HIS A 41 -12.60 14.34 -15.40
CA HIS A 41 -12.24 15.24 -16.51
C HIS A 41 -11.88 14.53 -17.83
N GLY A 42 -11.63 13.20 -17.81
CA GLY A 42 -11.36 12.41 -19.01
C GLY A 42 -9.97 12.70 -19.63
N GLY A 43 -9.67 12.11 -20.79
CA GLY A 43 -8.36 12.29 -21.44
C GLY A 43 -7.19 11.79 -20.59
N ILE A 44 -6.13 12.60 -20.45
CA ILE A 44 -4.93 12.23 -19.67
C ILE A 44 -5.24 12.00 -18.18
N TYR A 45 -6.35 12.56 -17.69
CA TYR A 45 -6.75 12.45 -16.30
C TYR A 45 -7.25 11.04 -15.92
N THR A 46 -7.57 10.20 -16.90
CA THR A 46 -7.89 8.77 -16.67
C THR A 46 -6.71 7.96 -16.14
N LEU A 47 -5.47 8.47 -16.32
CA LEU A 47 -4.28 7.86 -15.73
C LEU A 47 -4.25 8.00 -14.21
N PHE A 48 -4.91 9.01 -13.63
CA PHE A 48 -4.93 9.20 -12.18
C PHE A 48 -5.58 8.01 -11.45
N PRO A 49 -6.85 7.60 -11.72
CA PRO A 49 -7.46 6.44 -11.06
C PRO A 49 -6.71 5.12 -11.30
N VAL A 50 -6.17 4.93 -12.51
CA VAL A 50 -5.35 3.75 -12.82
C VAL A 50 -4.07 3.75 -11.99
N GLY A 51 -3.38 4.90 -11.94
CA GLY A 51 -2.17 5.10 -11.15
C GLY A 51 -2.41 4.88 -9.67
N THR A 52 -3.49 5.42 -9.09
CA THR A 52 -3.86 5.15 -7.69
C THR A 52 -4.14 3.68 -7.47
N ALA A 53 -4.88 3.01 -8.35
CA ALA A 53 -5.14 1.57 -8.21
C ALA A 53 -3.85 0.75 -8.17
N PHE A 54 -2.87 1.05 -9.03
CA PHE A 54 -1.55 0.39 -9.00
C PHE A 54 -0.76 0.72 -7.73
N LEU A 55 -0.70 2.00 -7.34
CA LEU A 55 -0.01 2.43 -6.11
C LEU A 55 -0.57 1.74 -4.88
N PHE A 56 -1.89 1.72 -4.75
CA PHE A 56 -2.57 1.00 -3.67
C PHE A 56 -2.30 -0.50 -3.71
N SER A 57 -2.28 -1.12 -4.89
CA SER A 57 -1.96 -2.54 -5.03
C SER A 57 -0.53 -2.86 -4.57
N PHE A 58 0.44 -2.00 -4.90
CA PHE A 58 1.82 -2.16 -4.43
C PHE A 58 1.94 -1.99 -2.92
N ILE A 59 1.39 -0.90 -2.36
CA ILE A 59 1.48 -0.62 -0.93
C ILE A 59 0.74 -1.69 -0.14
N HIS A 60 -0.50 -2.01 -0.49
CA HIS A 60 -1.28 -3.05 0.17
C HIS A 60 -0.66 -4.44 0.00
N GLY A 61 -0.05 -4.73 -1.16
CA GLY A 61 0.69 -5.97 -1.40
C GLY A 61 1.88 -6.16 -0.47
N THR A 62 2.64 -5.08 -0.19
CA THR A 62 3.73 -5.15 0.80
C THR A 62 3.22 -5.36 2.23
N VAL A 63 2.08 -4.75 2.59
CA VAL A 63 1.42 -4.99 3.87
C VAL A 63 0.98 -6.46 3.96
N ALA A 64 0.33 -7.00 2.93
CA ALA A 64 -0.09 -8.40 2.89
C ALA A 64 1.11 -9.37 3.01
N SER A 65 2.21 -9.11 2.29
CA SER A 65 3.42 -9.91 2.37
C SER A 65 4.05 -9.89 3.77
N ASN A 66 4.11 -8.72 4.41
CA ASN A 66 4.61 -8.62 5.77
C ASN A 66 3.66 -9.26 6.79
N LEU A 67 2.33 -9.18 6.59
CA LEU A 67 1.34 -9.86 7.44
C LEU A 67 1.47 -11.37 7.35
N LEU A 68 1.61 -11.93 6.13
CA LEU A 68 1.87 -13.36 5.93
C LEU A 68 3.17 -13.78 6.62
N SER A 69 4.22 -12.97 6.52
CA SER A 69 5.50 -13.20 7.20
C SER A 69 5.35 -13.17 8.73
N MET A 70 4.51 -12.28 9.28
CA MET A 70 4.18 -12.26 10.72
C MET A 70 3.39 -13.49 11.17
N LEU A 71 2.53 -14.03 10.30
CA LEU A 71 1.76 -15.25 10.53
C LEU A 71 2.60 -16.54 10.33
N GLY A 72 3.85 -16.42 9.91
CA GLY A 72 4.75 -17.54 9.63
C GLY A 72 4.50 -18.22 8.28
N LEU A 73 3.63 -17.65 7.44
CA LEU A 73 3.36 -18.09 6.08
C LEU A 73 4.32 -17.39 5.12
N GLU A 74 5.62 -17.64 5.27
CA GLU A 74 6.62 -17.10 4.34
C GLU A 74 6.59 -17.88 3.02
N PRO A 75 6.56 -17.21 1.86
CA PRO A 75 6.64 -17.88 0.58
C PRO A 75 8.00 -18.59 0.45
N LYS A 76 7.97 -19.87 0.05
CA LYS A 76 9.18 -20.65 -0.24
C LYS A 76 9.98 -19.93 -1.33
N LYS A 77 11.13 -19.35 -0.95
CA LYS A 77 12.11 -18.85 -1.94
C LYS A 77 12.51 -20.03 -2.84
N LYS A 78 12.27 -19.89 -4.14
CA LYS A 78 12.86 -20.79 -5.14
C LYS A 78 14.36 -20.56 -5.21
#